data_AF-A0A8T6NG63-F1
#
_entry.id   AF-A0A8T6NG63-F1
#
_cell.length_a   1.000
_cell.length_b   1.000
_cell.length_c   1.000
_cell.angle_alpha   90.00
_cell.angle_beta   90.00
_cell.angle_gamma   90.00
#
_symmetry.space_group_name_H-M   'P 1'
#
loop_
_entity.id
_entity.type
_entity.pdbx_description
1 polymer ?
#
loop_
_entity_poly.entity_id
_entity_poly.type
_entity_poly.pdbx_seq_one_letter_code
_entity_poly.pdbx_strand_id
1 'polypeptide(L)'
;MTNKSEELIKQLEKNMPAPPPPPKKGDIQDDYEFSRETYRNLVAKSNEAIEQMLNLAMQSEHPRAFEVLSNMLKNTSDMTDKLMTLQKAKKDIEKKDDADPAKPALTQNNLFLGSTTDLQKHLIEKLKEQNVTAAEQPDVRQER
;
A
#
# COMPACT_ATOMS: atom_id res chain seq x y z
N MET A 1 -44.32 -7.20 -30.54
CA MET A 1 -43.35 -8.11 -31.18
C MET A 1 -42.05 -7.97 -30.41
N THR A 2 -41.90 -8.70 -29.31
CA THR A 2 -40.74 -8.54 -28.42
C THR A 2 -39.53 -9.17 -29.10
N ASN A 3 -38.46 -8.38 -29.17
CA ASN A 3 -37.30 -8.59 -30.03
C ASN A 3 -36.59 -9.91 -29.69
N LYS A 4 -36.68 -10.88 -30.60
CA LYS A 4 -35.93 -12.15 -30.55
C LYS A 4 -34.41 -11.93 -30.39
N SER A 5 -33.90 -10.77 -30.79
CA SER A 5 -32.52 -10.34 -30.57
C SER A 5 -32.19 -10.08 -29.10
N GLU A 6 -33.10 -9.51 -28.31
CA GLU A 6 -32.90 -9.25 -26.88
C GLU A 6 -32.87 -10.56 -26.07
N GLU A 7 -33.69 -11.52 -26.48
CA GLU A 7 -33.75 -12.84 -25.85
C GLU A 7 -32.48 -13.67 -26.15
N LEU A 8 -31.93 -13.53 -27.37
CA LEU A 8 -30.64 -14.12 -27.73
C LEU A 8 -29.48 -13.51 -26.95
N ILE A 9 -29.43 -12.18 -26.81
CA ILE A 9 -28.39 -11.50 -26.02
C ILE A 9 -28.42 -11.96 -24.56
N LYS A 10 -29.62 -12.07 -23.97
CA LYS A 10 -29.80 -12.55 -22.60
C LYS A 10 -29.38 -14.02 -22.41
N GLN A 11 -29.54 -14.85 -23.43
CA GLN A 11 -29.05 -16.24 -23.42
C GLN A 11 -27.53 -16.32 -23.55
N LEU A 12 -26.91 -15.43 -24.33
CA LEU A 12 -25.46 -15.33 -24.44
C LEU A 12 -24.81 -14.84 -23.13
N GLU A 13 -25.38 -13.83 -22.48
CA GLU A 13 -24.89 -13.32 -21.19
C GLU A 13 -24.99 -14.38 -20.08
N LYS A 14 -26.05 -15.19 -20.08
CA LYS A 14 -26.23 -16.28 -19.11
C LYS A 14 -25.22 -17.42 -19.27
N ASN A 15 -24.63 -17.57 -20.46
CA ASN A 15 -23.62 -18.59 -20.77
C ASN A 15 -22.18 -18.06 -20.73
N MET A 16 -21.95 -16.80 -20.35
CA MET A 16 -20.61 -16.32 -20.07
C MET A 16 -20.13 -16.89 -18.72
N PRO A 17 -18.89 -17.42 -18.65
CA PRO A 17 -18.30 -17.79 -17.36
C PRO A 17 -18.25 -16.54 -16.47
N ALA A 18 -18.75 -16.68 -15.24
CA ALA A 18 -18.76 -15.58 -14.28
C ALA A 18 -17.33 -15.02 -14.12
N PRO A 19 -17.17 -13.68 -14.06
CA PRO A 19 -15.87 -13.09 -13.79
C PRO A 19 -15.31 -13.69 -12.49
N PRO A 20 -14.00 -14.00 -12.44
CA PRO A 20 -13.42 -14.55 -11.24
C PRO A 20 -13.73 -13.62 -10.06
N PRO A 21 -14.12 -14.18 -8.90
CA PRO A 21 -14.44 -13.36 -7.73
C PRO A 21 -13.24 -12.47 -7.41
N PRO A 22 -13.48 -11.21 -6.99
CA PRO A 22 -12.39 -10.33 -6.58
C PRO A 22 -11.62 -11.01 -5.44
N PRO A 23 -10.27 -10.96 -5.46
CA PRO A 23 -9.47 -11.57 -4.41
C PRO A 23 -9.86 -10.99 -3.07
N LYS A 24 -10.07 -11.84 -2.06
CA LYS A 24 -10.44 -11.36 -0.72
C LYS A 24 -9.21 -10.71 -0.10
N LYS A 25 -9.40 -9.68 0.73
CA LYS A 25 -8.26 -8.98 1.38
C LYS A 25 -7.35 -9.90 2.21
N GLY A 26 -7.88 -10.99 2.77
CA GLY A 26 -7.09 -12.02 3.44
C GLY A 26 -6.13 -12.75 2.49
N ASP A 27 -6.63 -13.12 1.31
CA ASP A 27 -5.87 -13.84 0.28
C ASP A 27 -4.64 -13.03 -0.17
N ILE A 28 -4.74 -11.69 -0.24
CA ILE A 28 -3.63 -10.82 -0.67
C ILE A 28 -2.47 -10.82 0.34
N GLN A 29 -2.77 -10.79 1.65
CA GLN A 29 -1.74 -10.77 2.67
C GLN A 29 -1.09 -12.15 2.81
N ASP A 30 -1.86 -13.22 2.66
CA ASP A 30 -1.36 -14.60 2.68
C ASP A 30 -0.46 -14.88 1.47
N ASP A 31 -0.89 -14.50 0.26
CA ASP A 31 -0.10 -14.63 -0.97
C ASP A 31 1.19 -13.82 -0.91
N TYR A 32 1.14 -12.63 -0.29
CA TYR A 32 2.33 -11.81 -0.06
C TYR A 32 3.32 -12.52 0.86
N GLU A 33 2.88 -13.03 2.01
CA GLU A 33 3.79 -13.68 2.97
C GLU A 33 4.36 -14.96 2.38
N PHE A 34 3.53 -15.78 1.72
CA PHE A 34 3.97 -16.98 1.03
C PHE A 34 5.03 -16.67 -0.04
N SER A 35 4.79 -15.65 -0.86
CA SER A 35 5.74 -15.22 -1.88
C SER A 35 7.03 -14.67 -1.27
N ARG A 36 6.93 -13.87 -0.21
CA ARG A 36 8.06 -13.30 0.52
C ARG A 36 8.94 -14.39 1.13
N GLU A 37 8.34 -15.35 1.80
CA GLU A 37 9.03 -16.51 2.38
C GLU A 37 9.70 -17.33 1.28
N THR A 38 9.00 -17.60 0.18
CA THR A 38 9.54 -18.34 -0.97
C THR A 38 10.78 -17.66 -1.53
N TYR A 39 10.74 -16.35 -1.79
CA TYR A 39 11.92 -15.62 -2.30
C TYR A 39 13.07 -15.61 -1.30
N ARG A 40 12.80 -15.48 0.01
CA ARG A 40 13.85 -15.53 1.05
C ARG A 40 14.52 -16.90 1.09
N ASN A 41 13.73 -17.96 1.08
CA ASN A 41 14.21 -19.34 1.05
C ASN A 41 15.01 -19.63 -0.23
N LEU A 42 14.54 -19.14 -1.37
CA LEU A 42 15.21 -19.34 -2.64
C LEU A 42 16.58 -18.61 -2.67
N VAL A 43 16.65 -17.36 -2.22
CA VAL A 43 17.92 -16.62 -2.12
C VAL A 43 18.91 -17.32 -1.18
N ALA A 44 18.44 -17.81 -0.02
CA ALA A 44 19.30 -18.56 0.91
C ALA A 44 19.88 -19.83 0.27
N LYS A 45 19.03 -20.64 -0.38
CA LYS A 45 19.47 -21.84 -1.11
C LYS A 45 20.39 -21.51 -2.28
N SER A 46 20.14 -20.43 -2.99
CA SER A 46 21.01 -19.98 -4.09
C SER A 46 22.39 -19.58 -3.60
N ASN A 47 22.50 -18.90 -2.46
CA ASN A 47 23.80 -18.57 -1.87
C ASN A 47 24.60 -19.82 -1.51
N GLU A 48 23.96 -20.81 -0.86
CA GLU A 48 24.59 -22.10 -0.56
C GLU A 48 25.03 -22.83 -1.84
N ALA A 49 24.18 -22.85 -2.87
CA ALA A 49 24.50 -23.47 -4.14
C ALA A 49 25.65 -22.75 -4.88
N ILE A 50 25.73 -21.42 -4.78
CA ILE A 50 26.84 -20.64 -5.35
C ILE A 50 28.15 -20.99 -4.64
N GLU A 51 28.16 -21.14 -3.32
CA GLU A 51 29.36 -21.54 -2.58
C GLU A 51 29.84 -22.94 -3.00
N GLN A 52 28.92 -23.91 -3.12
CA GLN A 52 29.25 -25.24 -3.60
C GLN A 52 29.76 -25.22 -5.05
N MET A 53 29.12 -24.43 -5.91
CA MET A 53 29.53 -24.27 -7.30
C MET A 53 30.88 -23.56 -7.43
N LEU A 54 31.19 -22.61 -6.54
CA LEU A 54 32.49 -21.94 -6.49
C LEU A 54 33.60 -22.95 -6.17
N ASN A 55 33.39 -23.79 -5.16
CA ASN A 55 34.33 -24.85 -4.81
C ASN A 55 34.53 -25.83 -5.98
N LEU A 56 33.46 -26.22 -6.67
CA LEU A 56 33.54 -27.10 -7.85
C LEU A 56 34.25 -26.42 -9.03
N ALA A 57 33.97 -25.14 -9.28
CA ALA A 57 34.62 -24.36 -10.33
C ALA A 57 36.13 -24.22 -10.09
N MET A 58 36.53 -23.99 -8.84
CA MET A 58 37.94 -23.95 -8.45
C MET A 58 38.63 -25.31 -8.60
N GLN A 59 37.98 -26.40 -8.22
CA GLN A 59 38.55 -27.76 -8.35
C GLN A 59 38.65 -28.24 -9.80
N SER A 60 37.65 -27.90 -10.62
CA SER A 60 37.61 -28.34 -12.01
C SER A 60 38.47 -27.50 -12.95
N GLU A 61 38.86 -26.29 -12.52
CA GLU A 61 39.59 -25.28 -13.31
C GLU A 61 38.98 -25.05 -14.72
N HIS A 62 37.68 -25.34 -14.89
CA HIS A 62 37.05 -25.35 -16.20
C HIS A 62 36.35 -24.01 -16.46
N PRO A 63 36.66 -23.28 -17.55
CA PRO A 63 36.07 -21.97 -17.85
C PRO A 63 34.53 -21.97 -17.86
N ARG A 64 33.92 -23.06 -18.35
CA ARG A 64 32.47 -23.24 -18.35
C ARG A 64 31.84 -23.22 -16.95
N ALA A 65 32.54 -23.71 -15.91
CA ALA A 65 32.01 -23.71 -14.56
C ALA A 65 31.86 -22.27 -14.02
N PHE A 66 32.81 -21.38 -14.35
CA PHE A 66 32.73 -19.96 -14.00
C PHE A 66 31.63 -19.22 -14.75
N GLU A 67 31.34 -19.59 -16.00
CA GLU A 67 30.18 -19.05 -16.74
C GLU A 67 28.85 -19.47 -16.13
N VAL A 68 28.73 -20.72 -15.68
CA VAL A 68 27.52 -21.18 -14.99
C VAL A 68 27.37 -20.47 -13.65
N LEU A 69 28.48 -20.29 -12.91
CA LEU A 69 28.50 -19.54 -11.65
C LEU A 69 28.09 -18.08 -11.82
N SER A 70 28.56 -17.40 -12.88
CA SER A 70 28.15 -16.02 -13.16
C SER A 70 26.66 -15.92 -13.51
N ASN A 71 26.11 -16.91 -14.22
CA ASN A 71 24.68 -17.01 -14.48
C ASN A 71 23.87 -17.28 -13.19
N MET A 72 24.37 -18.11 -12.27
CA MET A 72 23.73 -18.35 -10.98
C MET A 72 23.70 -17.08 -10.11
N LEU A 73 24.81 -16.32 -10.09
CA LEU A 73 24.87 -15.02 -9.42
C LEU A 73 23.86 -14.04 -10.00
N LYS A 74 23.74 -13.96 -11.33
CA LYS A 74 22.73 -13.13 -12.00
C LYS A 74 21.30 -13.52 -11.60
N ASN A 75 20.98 -14.81 -11.66
CA ASN A 75 19.67 -15.30 -11.25
C ASN A 75 19.36 -14.98 -9.78
N THR A 76 20.36 -15.03 -8.90
CA THR A 76 20.20 -14.67 -7.48
C THR A 76 19.97 -13.18 -7.28
N SER A 77 20.64 -12.33 -8.08
CA SER A 77 20.35 -10.89 -8.13
C SER A 77 18.91 -10.63 -8.55
N ASP A 78 18.44 -11.27 -9.63
CA ASP A 78 17.08 -11.11 -10.13
C ASP A 78 16.03 -11.55 -9.10
N MET A 79 16.29 -12.61 -8.32
CA MET A 79 15.43 -13.04 -7.22
C MET A 79 15.37 -12.01 -6.09
N THR A 80 16.51 -11.38 -5.76
CA THR A 80 16.61 -10.33 -4.74
C THR A 80 15.87 -9.07 -5.19
N ASP A 81 15.95 -8.71 -6.47
CA ASP A 81 15.21 -7.59 -7.06
C ASP A 81 13.70 -7.84 -7.08
N LYS A 82 13.26 -9.07 -7.40
CA LYS A 82 11.85 -9.47 -7.30
C LYS A 82 11.32 -9.35 -5.87
N LEU A 83 12.11 -9.74 -4.88
CA LEU A 83 11.76 -9.59 -3.47
C LEU A 83 11.62 -8.13 -3.05
N MET A 84 12.50 -7.25 -3.53
CA MET A 84 12.36 -5.79 -3.32
C MET A 84 11.12 -5.24 -4.03
N THR A 85 10.84 -5.69 -5.25
CA THR A 85 9.66 -5.30 -6.03
C THR A 85 8.37 -5.72 -5.33
N LEU A 86 8.35 -6.91 -4.74
CA LEU A 86 7.25 -7.41 -3.92
C LEU A 86 6.99 -6.51 -2.69
N GLN A 87 8.05 -6.05 -2.00
CA GLN A 87 7.90 -5.10 -0.91
C GLN A 87 7.30 -3.76 -1.36
N LYS A 88 7.74 -3.24 -2.52
CA LYS A 88 7.15 -2.02 -3.10
C LYS A 88 5.69 -2.22 -3.46
N ALA A 89 5.35 -3.32 -4.11
CA ALA A 89 3.98 -3.65 -4.50
C ALA A 89 3.04 -3.72 -3.29
N LYS A 90 3.46 -4.35 -2.18
CA LYS A 90 2.67 -4.34 -0.95
C LYS A 90 2.43 -2.94 -0.41
N LYS A 91 3.48 -2.11 -0.33
CA LYS A 91 3.36 -0.72 0.12
C LYS A 91 2.42 0.10 -0.77
N ASP A 92 2.44 -0.14 -2.07
CA ASP A 92 1.57 0.55 -3.02
C ASP A 92 0.11 0.07 -2.94
N ILE A 93 -0.13 -1.22 -2.61
CA ILE A 93 -1.47 -1.75 -2.32
C ILE A 93 -2.01 -1.14 -1.02
N GLU A 94 -1.23 -1.14 0.06
CA GLU A 94 -1.62 -0.55 1.36
C GLU A 94 -1.98 0.94 1.21
N LYS A 95 -1.18 1.72 0.47
CA LYS A 95 -1.48 3.14 0.20
C LYS A 95 -2.76 3.36 -0.60
N LYS A 96 -3.13 2.42 -1.47
CA LYS A 96 -4.40 2.50 -2.22
C LYS A 96 -5.60 2.16 -1.34
N ASP A 97 -5.41 1.30 -0.35
CA ASP A 97 -6.44 1.01 0.65
C ASP A 97 -6.63 2.18 1.65
N ASP A 98 -5.57 2.94 1.97
CA ASP A 98 -5.67 4.18 2.77
C ASP A 98 -6.19 5.38 1.98
N ALA A 99 -6.04 5.37 0.65
CA ALA A 99 -6.66 6.33 -0.26
C ALA A 99 -8.13 5.97 -0.49
N ASP A 100 -8.91 5.93 0.59
CA ASP A 100 -10.36 5.95 0.49
C ASP A 100 -10.78 7.26 -0.22
N PRO A 101 -11.39 7.22 -1.43
CA PRO A 101 -11.91 8.42 -2.09
C PRO A 101 -13.03 9.11 -1.27
N ALA A 102 -13.45 8.53 -0.13
CA ALA A 102 -14.48 9.09 0.76
C ALA A 102 -13.96 10.00 1.88
N LYS A 103 -12.65 10.21 2.04
CA LYS A 103 -12.13 11.25 2.95
C LYS A 103 -11.56 12.41 2.13
N PRO A 104 -12.38 13.42 1.75
CA PRO A 104 -11.79 14.66 1.32
C PRO A 104 -10.90 15.13 2.45
N ALA A 105 -9.61 15.30 2.19
CA ALA A 105 -8.76 16.11 3.05
C ALA A 105 -9.49 17.45 3.20
N LEU A 106 -10.13 17.67 4.34
CA LEU A 106 -10.87 18.89 4.63
C LEU A 106 -9.81 19.97 4.84
N THR A 107 -9.27 20.47 3.74
CA THR A 107 -8.39 21.63 3.73
C THR A 107 -9.29 22.83 3.99
N GLN A 108 -9.53 23.12 5.27
CA GLN A 108 -10.36 24.24 5.70
C GLN A 108 -9.58 25.54 5.46
N ASN A 109 -9.54 25.96 4.20
CA ASN A 109 -8.90 27.19 3.78
C ASN A 109 -9.80 28.36 4.21
N ASN A 110 -9.51 28.90 5.40
CA ASN A 110 -10.19 30.07 5.95
C ASN A 110 -9.77 31.34 5.19
N LEU A 111 -10.19 31.44 3.93
CA LEU A 111 -9.93 32.60 3.09
C LEU A 111 -10.89 33.73 3.49
N PHE A 112 -10.38 34.72 4.21
CA PHE A 112 -11.15 35.89 4.59
C PHE A 112 -11.18 36.89 3.43
N LEU A 113 -12.34 37.02 2.78
CA LEU A 113 -12.58 38.00 1.73
C LEU A 113 -13.22 39.25 2.35
N GLY A 114 -12.39 40.25 2.67
CA GLY A 114 -12.82 41.49 3.32
C GLY A 114 -11.69 42.51 3.45
N SER A 115 -12.00 43.69 3.99
CA SER A 115 -10.98 44.72 4.25
C SER A 115 -10.10 44.35 5.45
N THR A 116 -8.88 44.87 5.51
CA THR A 116 -7.98 44.68 6.66
C THR A 116 -8.59 45.17 7.97
N THR A 117 -9.48 46.17 7.90
CA THR A 117 -10.23 46.69 9.05
C THR A 117 -11.25 45.67 9.59
N ASP A 118 -11.93 44.92 8.73
CA ASP A 118 -12.90 43.90 9.18
C ASP A 118 -12.20 42.67 9.77
N LEU A 119 -11.02 42.32 9.26
CA LEU A 119 -10.20 41.26 9.84
C LEU A 119 -9.76 41.63 11.28
N GLN A 120 -9.37 42.88 11.52
CA GLN A 120 -8.98 43.34 12.85
C GLN A 120 -10.15 43.33 13.85
N LYS A 121 -11.34 43.75 13.43
CA LYS A 121 -12.55 43.69 14.28
C LYS A 121 -12.89 42.25 14.67
N HIS A 122 -12.88 41.34 13.71
CA HIS A 122 -13.18 39.91 13.92
C HIS A 122 -12.15 39.24 14.85
N LEU A 123 -10.86 39.61 14.75
CA LEU A 123 -9.84 39.13 15.68
C LEU A 123 -10.07 39.64 17.11
N ILE A 124 -10.44 40.92 17.29
CA ILE A 124 -10.72 41.50 18.60
C ILE A 124 -11.97 40.88 19.23
N GLU A 125 -13.01 40.61 18.44
CA GLU A 125 -14.23 39.96 18.90
C GLU A 125 -13.97 38.54 19.41
N LYS A 126 -13.21 37.72 18.65
CA LYS A 126 -12.78 36.40 19.11
C LYS A 126 -11.94 36.42 20.38
N LEU A 127 -11.06 37.40 20.53
CA LEU A 127 -10.25 37.56 21.74
C LEU A 127 -11.10 37.95 22.97
N LYS A 128 -12.18 38.70 22.76
CA LYS A 128 -13.14 39.03 23.83
C LYS A 128 -13.97 37.82 24.24
N GLU A 129 -14.46 37.03 23.29
CA GLU A 129 -15.21 35.79 23.56
C GLU A 129 -14.36 34.76 24.36
N GLN A 130 -13.06 34.66 24.07
CA GLN A 130 -12.15 33.82 24.84
C GLN A 130 -11.91 34.30 26.28
N ASN A 131 -11.90 35.62 26.51
CA ASN A 131 -11.72 36.19 27.84
C ASN A 131 -12.97 36.13 28.73
N VAL A 132 -14.17 35.97 28.18
CA VAL A 132 -15.41 35.83 28.96
C VAL A 132 -15.58 34.41 29.52
N THR A 133 -15.00 33.39 28.88
CA THR A 133 -15.15 31.98 29.31
C THR A 133 -14.26 31.62 30.51
N ALA A 134 -13.26 32.44 30.85
CA ALA A 134 -12.35 32.18 31.98
C ALA A 134 -12.86 32.69 33.34
N ALA A 135 -13.99 33.42 33.39
CA ALA A 135 -14.46 34.10 34.60
C ALA A 135 -15.58 33.37 35.36
N GLU A 136 -16.03 32.19 34.91
CA GLU A 136 -17.15 31.48 35.54
C GLU A 136 -16.79 30.00 35.77
N GLN A 137 -16.03 29.72 36.83
CA GLN A 137 -16.03 28.40 37.48
C GLN A 137 -16.55 28.57 38.92
N PRO A 138 -17.66 27.90 39.28
CA PRO A 138 -18.15 27.92 40.66
C PRO A 138 -17.20 27.11 41.55
N ASP A 139 -16.64 27.77 42.56
CA ASP A 139 -15.76 27.17 43.56
C ASP A 139 -16.60 26.29 44.51
N VAL A 140 -16.67 24.98 44.22
CA VAL A 140 -17.31 23.98 45.09
C VAL A 140 -16.25 23.31 45.95
N ARG A 141 -15.97 23.91 47.12
CA ARG A 141 -15.25 23.34 48.28
C ARG A 141 -15.74 24.13 49.51
N GLN A 142 -16.22 23.61 50.64
CA GLN A 142 -16.09 22.33 51.31
C GLN A 142 -17.21 22.22 52.38
N GLU A 143 -17.47 20.99 52.79
CA GLU A 143 -18.29 20.54 53.91
C GLU A 143 -18.15 21.38 55.19
N ARG A 144 -19.30 21.71 55.80
CA ARG A 144 -19.56 21.59 57.24
C ARG A 144 -21.02 21.20 57.46
#